data_AF-A0AAV4JHE8-F1
#
_entry.id   AF-A0AAV4JHE8-F1
#
_cell.length_a   1.000
_cell.length_b   1.000
_cell.length_c   1.000
_cell.angle_alpha   90.00
_cell.angle_beta   90.00
_cell.angle_gamma   90.00
#
_symmetry.space_group_name_H-M   'P 1'
#
loop_
_entity.id
_entity.type
_entity.pdbx_description
1 polymer ?
#
loop_
_entity_poly.entity_id
_entity_poly.type
_entity_poly.pdbx_seq_one_letter_code
_entity_poly.pdbx_strand_id
1 'polypeptide(L)'
;MDGKHRQLLIHCANILDCYNAGTTGLEEHFDNYIYNNRIQDEDDVTFLREVFSGCVRYRAVLKVVVDGFYVREGRHVLRSNENLFHVLTYLALFRLDELGVAHYRKFITAVELKQAYKFHHFFFDEKSLMTWMKDGWNKVYEPVFVQTTLLSPILR
;
A
#
# COMPACT_ATOMS: atom_id res chain seq x y z
N MET A 1 -12.13 -16.50 -7.80
CA MET A 1 -11.14 -15.59 -7.19
C MET A 1 -10.26 -15.08 -8.32
N ASP A 2 -10.10 -13.77 -8.45
CA ASP A 2 -9.33 -13.14 -9.53
C ASP A 2 -7.83 -13.36 -9.26
N GLY A 3 -7.22 -14.31 -9.97
CA GLY A 3 -5.81 -14.69 -9.77
C GLY A 3 -4.83 -13.56 -10.10
N LYS A 4 -5.23 -12.63 -10.99
CA LYS A 4 -4.38 -11.54 -11.46
C LYS A 4 -4.09 -10.51 -10.38
N HIS A 5 -5.12 -10.00 -9.68
CA HIS A 5 -4.94 -9.04 -8.56
C HIS A 5 -4.07 -9.58 -7.45
N ARG A 6 -4.21 -10.88 -7.15
CA ARG A 6 -3.36 -11.55 -6.15
C ARG A 6 -1.91 -11.58 -6.59
N GLN A 7 -1.64 -11.94 -7.83
CA GLN A 7 -0.29 -11.96 -8.37
C GLN A 7 0.34 -10.56 -8.37
N LEU A 8 -0.38 -9.55 -8.84
CA LEU A 8 0.07 -8.16 -8.82
C LEU A 8 0.39 -7.67 -7.40
N LEU A 9 -0.49 -7.94 -6.44
CA LEU A 9 -0.26 -7.55 -5.04
C LEU A 9 1.00 -8.20 -4.45
N ILE A 10 1.20 -9.49 -4.73
CA ILE A 10 2.39 -10.23 -4.30
C ILE A 10 3.64 -9.63 -4.94
N HIS A 11 3.60 -9.32 -6.24
CA HIS A 11 4.75 -8.69 -6.90
C HIS A 11 5.05 -7.31 -6.31
N CYS A 12 4.05 -6.46 -6.06
CA CYS A 12 4.26 -5.17 -5.40
C CYS A 12 4.95 -5.32 -4.03
N ALA A 13 4.49 -6.25 -3.20
CA ALA A 13 5.08 -6.49 -1.89
C ALA A 13 6.51 -7.04 -1.98
N ASN A 14 6.75 -8.02 -2.86
CA ASN A 14 8.06 -8.61 -3.06
C ASN A 14 9.09 -7.60 -3.59
N ILE A 15 8.71 -6.68 -4.50
CA ILE A 15 9.60 -5.62 -4.99
C ILE A 15 10.04 -4.74 -3.82
N LEU A 16 9.11 -4.40 -2.91
CA LEU A 16 9.41 -3.63 -1.70
C LEU A 16 10.26 -4.40 -0.70
N ASP A 17 10.02 -5.70 -0.52
CA ASP A 17 10.76 -6.56 0.41
C ASP A 17 12.24 -6.64 0.08
N CYS A 18 12.58 -6.71 -1.21
CA CYS A 18 13.97 -6.81 -1.66
C CYS A 18 14.62 -5.45 -1.97
N TYR A 19 13.89 -4.34 -1.89
CA TYR A 19 14.43 -3.02 -2.19
C TYR A 19 15.26 -2.44 -1.05
N ASN A 20 16.50 -2.07 -1.35
CA ASN A 20 17.37 -1.32 -0.45
C ASN A 20 17.88 -0.05 -1.14
N ALA A 21 17.34 1.09 -0.73
CA ALA A 21 17.70 2.41 -1.27
C ALA A 21 19.17 2.80 -1.04
N GLY A 22 19.89 2.11 -0.15
CA GLY A 22 21.31 2.34 0.10
C GLY A 22 22.26 1.60 -0.86
N THR A 23 21.75 0.63 -1.63
CA THR A 23 22.59 -0.23 -2.49
C THR A 23 22.28 -0.13 -3.98
N THR A 24 21.04 0.17 -4.35
CA THR A 24 20.61 0.12 -5.76
C THR A 24 19.63 1.26 -6.04
N GLY A 25 19.73 1.86 -7.23
CA GLY A 25 18.77 2.87 -7.67
C GLY A 25 17.36 2.28 -7.80
N LEU A 26 16.34 3.12 -7.64
CA LEU A 26 14.94 2.69 -7.69
C LEU A 26 14.57 2.01 -9.02
N GLU A 27 14.92 2.65 -10.14
CA GLU A 27 14.65 2.12 -11.49
C GLU A 27 15.46 0.84 -11.78
N GLU A 28 16.75 0.85 -11.45
CA GLU A 28 17.62 -0.32 -11.62
C GLU A 28 17.10 -1.53 -10.84
N HIS A 29 16.68 -1.33 -9.59
CA HIS A 29 16.06 -2.37 -8.77
C HIS A 29 14.78 -2.93 -9.41
N PHE A 30 13.92 -2.03 -9.87
CA PHE A 30 12.67 -2.40 -10.51
C PHE A 30 12.90 -3.21 -11.80
N ASP A 31 13.75 -2.71 -12.70
CA ASP A 31 14.03 -3.38 -13.98
C ASP A 31 14.67 -4.76 -13.76
N ASN A 32 15.59 -4.89 -12.81
CA ASN A 32 16.16 -6.17 -12.42
C ASN A 32 15.09 -7.13 -11.89
N TYR A 33 14.15 -6.65 -11.07
CA TYR A 33 13.06 -7.47 -10.57
C TYR A 33 12.15 -7.96 -11.70
N ILE A 34 11.73 -7.07 -12.62
CA ILE A 34 10.88 -7.42 -13.76
C ILE A 34 11.56 -8.46 -14.65
N TYR A 35 12.85 -8.26 -14.97
CA TYR A 35 13.64 -9.19 -15.76
C TYR A 35 13.73 -10.58 -15.11
N ASN A 36 14.11 -10.63 -13.82
CA ASN A 36 14.31 -11.88 -13.09
C ASN A 36 13.00 -12.67 -12.90
N ASN A 37 11.88 -11.98 -12.74
CA ASN A 37 10.57 -12.61 -12.57
C ASN A 37 9.83 -12.84 -13.91
N ARG A 38 10.45 -12.46 -15.05
CA ARG A 38 9.91 -12.64 -16.40
C ARG A 38 8.49 -12.06 -16.57
N ILE A 39 8.27 -10.87 -16.03
CA ILE A 39 6.98 -10.17 -16.16
C ILE A 39 6.98 -9.45 -17.52
N GLN A 40 6.09 -9.87 -18.42
CA GLN A 40 6.10 -9.43 -19.82
C GLN A 40 4.91 -8.53 -20.20
N ASP A 41 3.81 -8.61 -19.46
CA ASP A 41 2.61 -7.81 -19.72
C ASP A 41 2.90 -6.33 -19.40
N GLU A 42 2.82 -5.47 -20.41
CA GLU A 42 3.22 -4.05 -20.29
C GLU A 42 2.32 -3.26 -19.31
N ASP A 43 1.03 -3.61 -19.24
CA ASP A 43 0.09 -3.02 -18.29
C ASP A 43 0.47 -3.40 -16.85
N ASP A 44 0.80 -4.68 -16.61
CA ASP A 44 1.26 -5.16 -15.32
C ASP A 44 2.59 -4.49 -14.92
N VAL A 45 3.56 -4.38 -15.84
CA VAL A 45 4.83 -3.68 -15.58
C VAL A 45 4.59 -2.22 -15.20
N THR A 46 3.72 -1.53 -15.94
CA THR A 46 3.39 -0.13 -15.67
C THR A 46 2.74 0.03 -14.30
N PHE A 47 1.74 -0.81 -13.98
CA PHE A 47 1.10 -0.82 -12.68
C PHE A 47 2.10 -1.07 -11.55
N LEU A 48 2.95 -2.10 -11.67
CA LEU A 48 3.95 -2.44 -10.67
C LEU A 48 4.94 -1.28 -10.44
N ARG A 49 5.39 -0.61 -11.52
CA ARG A 49 6.30 0.53 -11.43
C ARG A 49 5.69 1.68 -10.64
N GLU A 50 4.47 2.06 -10.99
CA GLU A 50 3.77 3.16 -10.34
C GLU A 50 3.46 2.89 -8.87
N VAL A 51 3.02 1.66 -8.55
CA VAL A 51 2.71 1.27 -7.17
C VAL A 51 3.98 1.20 -6.33
N PHE A 52 5.04 0.57 -6.84
CA PHE A 52 6.32 0.50 -6.14
C PHE A 52 6.90 1.89 -5.89
N SER A 53 7.00 2.72 -6.93
CA SER A 53 7.54 4.08 -6.84
C SER A 53 6.73 4.93 -5.87
N GLY A 54 5.41 4.83 -5.91
CA GLY A 54 4.52 5.51 -4.99
C GLY A 54 4.67 5.04 -3.53
N CYS A 55 4.81 3.73 -3.31
CA CYS A 55 5.06 3.19 -1.97
C CYS A 55 6.40 3.68 -1.38
N VAL A 56 7.45 3.75 -2.20
CA VAL A 56 8.74 4.31 -1.77
C VAL A 56 8.60 5.81 -1.47
N ARG A 57 7.96 6.58 -2.35
CA ARG A 57 7.78 8.03 -2.21
C ARG A 57 6.99 8.41 -0.97
N TYR A 58 5.91 7.69 -0.67
CA TYR A 58 4.99 8.00 0.44
C TYR A 58 5.21 7.11 1.68
N ARG A 59 6.36 6.45 1.80
CA ARG A 59 6.66 5.48 2.86
C ARG A 59 6.34 6.00 4.27
N ALA A 60 6.62 7.27 4.55
CA ALA A 60 6.33 7.89 5.85
C ALA A 60 4.82 7.91 6.18
N VAL A 61 3.96 8.20 5.21
CA VAL A 61 2.49 8.19 5.35
C VAL A 61 1.99 6.76 5.55
N LEU A 62 2.48 5.83 4.73
CA LEU A 62 2.08 4.43 4.83
C LEU A 62 2.49 3.82 6.17
N LYS A 63 3.66 4.21 6.70
CA LYS A 63 4.17 3.76 8.00
C LYS A 63 3.28 4.17 9.17
N VAL A 64 2.71 5.37 9.17
CA VAL A 64 1.76 5.79 10.22
C VAL A 64 0.61 4.80 10.35
N VAL A 65 0.02 4.38 9.22
CA VAL A 65 -1.10 3.43 9.19
C VAL A 65 -0.66 2.04 9.61
N VAL A 66 0.38 1.51 8.95
CA VAL A 66 0.80 0.11 9.11
C VAL A 66 1.40 -0.14 10.49
N ASP A 67 2.22 0.77 11.03
CA ASP A 67 2.72 0.64 12.41
C ASP A 67 1.56 0.68 13.41
N GLY A 68 0.61 1.60 13.22
CA GLY A 68 -0.58 1.70 14.05
C GLY A 68 -1.42 0.41 14.03
N PHE A 69 -1.54 -0.22 12.85
CA PHE A 69 -2.23 -1.50 12.71
C PHE A 69 -1.56 -2.59 13.55
N TYR A 70 -0.25 -2.78 13.39
CA TYR A 70 0.48 -3.82 14.12
C TYR A 70 0.50 -3.60 15.64
N VAL A 71 0.45 -2.35 16.10
CA VAL A 71 0.36 -2.02 17.54
C VAL A 71 -1.02 -2.35 18.11
N ARG A 72 -2.11 -2.10 17.37
CA ARG A 72 -3.48 -2.17 17.91
C ARG A 72 -4.20 -3.48 17.59
N GLU A 73 -4.27 -3.85 16.30
CA GLU A 73 -5.12 -4.93 15.80
C GLU A 73 -4.34 -6.11 15.18
N GLY A 74 -3.10 -5.83 14.73
CA GLY A 74 -2.24 -6.69 13.94
C GLY A 74 -1.23 -7.53 14.73
N ARG A 75 -1.32 -7.59 16.07
CA ARG A 75 -0.34 -8.30 16.93
C ARG A 75 -0.07 -9.76 16.57
N HIS A 76 -1.02 -10.42 15.91
CA HIS A 76 -0.92 -11.82 15.47
C HIS A 76 -0.71 -11.96 13.96
N VAL A 77 -0.63 -10.85 13.24
CA VAL A 77 -0.35 -10.83 11.81
C VAL A 77 1.16 -10.94 11.63
N LEU A 78 1.59 -11.76 10.67
CA LEU A 78 3.00 -11.94 10.39
C LEU A 78 3.62 -10.63 9.89
N ARG A 79 4.83 -10.32 10.35
CA ARG A 79 5.60 -9.15 9.89
C ARG A 79 6.05 -9.29 8.44
N SER A 80 6.19 -10.52 7.94
CA SER A 80 6.42 -10.77 6.50
C SER A 80 5.30 -10.25 5.59
N ASN A 81 4.12 -9.93 6.15
CA ASN A 81 3.00 -9.36 5.39
C ASN A 81 2.97 -7.82 5.43
N GLU A 82 3.93 -7.16 6.08
CA GLU A 82 3.92 -5.72 6.30
C GLU A 82 3.84 -4.93 4.98
N ASN A 83 4.62 -5.33 3.97
CA ASN A 83 4.60 -4.70 2.67
C ASN A 83 3.30 -4.92 1.89
N LEU A 84 2.55 -6.01 2.14
CA LEU A 84 1.20 -6.14 1.59
C LEU A 84 0.28 -5.02 2.11
N PHE A 85 0.36 -4.71 3.41
CA PHE A 85 -0.44 -3.65 4.00
C PHE A 85 0.01 -2.26 3.53
N HIS A 86 1.31 -2.03 3.34
CA HIS A 86 1.79 -0.80 2.72
C HIS A 86 1.21 -0.59 1.32
N VAL A 87 1.24 -1.63 0.48
CA VAL A 87 0.65 -1.58 -0.87
C VAL A 87 -0.84 -1.31 -0.79
N LEU A 88 -1.59 -2.02 0.07
CA LEU A 88 -3.03 -1.78 0.23
C LEU A 88 -3.35 -0.35 0.68
N THR A 89 -2.60 0.20 1.64
CA THR A 89 -2.76 1.59 2.07
C THR A 89 -2.47 2.56 0.92
N TYR A 90 -1.40 2.33 0.15
CA TYR A 90 -1.09 3.18 -1.00
C TYR A 90 -2.21 3.16 -2.04
N LEU A 91 -2.71 1.98 -2.38
CA LEU A 91 -3.79 1.84 -3.35
C LEU A 91 -5.06 2.58 -2.89
N ALA A 92 -5.41 2.48 -1.60
CA ALA A 92 -6.58 3.18 -1.07
C ALA A 92 -6.41 4.71 -0.99
N LEU A 93 -5.23 5.21 -0.63
CA LEU A 93 -4.99 6.65 -0.50
C LEU A 93 -4.83 7.35 -1.85
N PHE A 94 -4.11 6.74 -2.79
CA PHE A 94 -3.62 7.43 -3.98
C PHE A 94 -4.16 6.89 -5.30
N ARG A 95 -4.69 5.66 -5.33
CA ARG A 95 -5.14 5.00 -6.56
C ARG A 95 -6.63 4.62 -6.55
N LEU A 96 -7.36 4.91 -5.47
CA LEU A 96 -8.74 4.47 -5.32
C LEU A 96 -9.68 5.09 -6.35
N ASP A 97 -9.51 6.38 -6.66
CA ASP A 97 -10.31 7.09 -7.67
C ASP A 97 -10.07 6.55 -9.09
N GLU A 98 -8.84 6.10 -9.39
CA GLU A 98 -8.47 5.55 -10.70
C GLU A 98 -8.86 4.07 -10.85
N LEU A 99 -8.60 3.25 -9.82
CA LEU A 99 -8.93 1.83 -9.82
C LEU A 99 -10.42 1.58 -9.65
N GLY A 100 -11.09 2.45 -8.91
CA GLY A 100 -12.43 2.23 -8.40
C GLY A 100 -12.50 1.19 -7.28
N VAL A 101 -13.56 1.28 -6.47
CA VAL A 101 -13.79 0.41 -5.30
C VAL A 101 -13.86 -1.07 -5.70
N ALA A 102 -14.39 -1.38 -6.89
CA ALA A 102 -14.53 -2.75 -7.37
C ALA A 102 -13.17 -3.45 -7.56
N HIS A 103 -12.19 -2.78 -8.18
CA HIS A 103 -10.84 -3.35 -8.36
C HIS A 103 -10.05 -3.33 -7.05
N TYR A 104 -10.18 -2.28 -6.24
CA TYR A 104 -9.56 -2.23 -4.92
C TYR A 104 -10.00 -3.41 -4.02
N ARG A 105 -11.30 -3.73 -4.01
CA ARG A 105 -11.82 -4.88 -3.26
C ARG A 105 -11.19 -6.20 -3.70
N LYS A 106 -10.86 -6.37 -4.98
CA LYS A 106 -10.17 -7.59 -5.47
C LYS A 106 -8.79 -7.74 -4.84
N PHE A 107 -8.03 -6.65 -4.67
CA PHE A 107 -6.74 -6.66 -3.97
C PHE A 107 -6.90 -7.01 -2.48
N ILE A 108 -7.90 -6.45 -1.79
CA ILE A 108 -8.18 -6.81 -0.39
C ILE A 108 -8.45 -8.31 -0.27
N THR A 109 -9.31 -8.86 -1.13
CA THR A 109 -9.67 -10.28 -1.09
C THR A 109 -8.55 -11.24 -1.50
N ALA A 110 -7.45 -10.72 -2.04
CA ALA A 110 -6.27 -11.51 -2.38
C ALA A 110 -5.40 -11.85 -1.15
N VAL A 111 -5.53 -11.06 -0.08
CA VAL A 111 -4.94 -11.36 1.24
C VAL A 111 -5.83 -12.35 1.98
N GLU A 112 -5.29 -13.10 2.94
CA GLU A 112 -6.09 -13.98 3.80
C GLU A 112 -7.27 -13.20 4.41
N LEU A 113 -8.50 -13.71 4.22
CA LEU A 113 -9.75 -12.99 4.46
C LEU A 113 -9.82 -12.33 5.85
N LYS A 114 -9.34 -13.04 6.88
CA LYS A 114 -9.33 -12.54 8.27
C LYS A 114 -8.39 -11.35 8.46
N GLN A 115 -7.22 -11.38 7.83
CA GLN A 115 -6.24 -10.30 7.90
C GLN A 115 -6.73 -9.07 7.12
N ALA A 116 -7.26 -9.32 5.92
CA ALA A 116 -7.81 -8.30 5.05
C ALA A 116 -8.96 -7.51 5.72
N TYR A 117 -9.92 -8.22 6.31
CA TYR A 117 -11.05 -7.61 7.01
C TYR A 117 -10.61 -6.77 8.21
N LYS A 118 -9.71 -7.31 9.04
CA LYS A 118 -9.17 -6.58 10.20
C LYS A 118 -8.46 -5.30 9.79
N PHE A 119 -7.58 -5.39 8.80
CA PHE A 119 -6.83 -4.25 8.31
C PHE A 119 -7.76 -3.19 7.71
N HIS A 120 -8.72 -3.60 6.88
CA HIS A 120 -9.67 -2.69 6.27
C HIS A 120 -10.53 -1.98 7.32
N HIS A 121 -11.08 -2.71 8.29
CA HIS A 121 -11.87 -2.11 9.37
C HIS A 121 -11.04 -1.13 10.21
N PHE A 122 -9.80 -1.49 10.51
CA PHE A 122 -8.86 -0.61 11.21
C PHE A 122 -8.54 0.67 10.43
N PHE A 123 -8.23 0.54 9.14
CA PHE A 123 -7.74 1.66 8.33
C PHE A 123 -8.83 2.68 8.02
N PHE A 124 -10.06 2.21 7.74
CA PHE A 124 -11.20 3.08 7.45
C PHE A 124 -11.99 3.49 8.69
N ASP A 125 -11.46 3.30 9.90
CA ASP A 125 -12.06 3.86 11.12
C ASP A 125 -11.94 5.40 11.09
N GLU A 126 -13.05 6.07 10.83
CA GLU A 126 -13.12 7.53 10.69
C GLU A 126 -12.53 8.27 11.91
N LYS A 127 -12.78 7.74 13.11
CA LYS A 127 -12.22 8.31 14.34
C LYS A 127 -10.69 8.25 14.32
N SER A 128 -10.09 7.13 13.95
CA SER A 128 -8.64 6.98 13.83
C SER A 128 -8.06 7.87 12.74
N LEU A 129 -8.73 7.93 11.58
CA LEU A 129 -8.37 8.79 10.45
C LEU A 129 -8.31 10.27 10.87
N MET A 130 -9.34 10.75 11.57
CA MET A 130 -9.47 12.15 11.97
C MET A 130 -8.69 12.53 13.24
N THR A 131 -8.07 11.57 13.92
CA THR A 131 -7.26 11.80 15.12
C THR A 131 -5.80 11.43 14.88
N TRP A 132 -5.34 10.31 15.43
CA TRP A 132 -3.94 9.98 15.51
C TRP A 132 -3.29 9.69 14.15
N MET A 133 -4.05 9.23 13.14
CA MET A 133 -3.51 9.06 11.78
C MET A 133 -3.25 10.42 11.13
N LYS A 134 -4.23 11.34 11.17
CA LYS A 134 -4.07 12.73 10.73
C LYS A 134 -2.93 13.43 11.45
N ASP A 135 -2.86 13.31 12.77
CA ASP A 135 -1.76 13.88 13.57
C ASP A 135 -0.41 13.29 13.19
N GLY A 136 -0.36 11.98 12.91
CA GLY A 136 0.83 11.30 12.41
C GLY A 136 1.28 11.82 11.05
N TRP A 137 0.33 11.98 10.12
CA TRP A 137 0.61 12.50 8.77
C TRP A 137 1.02 13.97 8.79
N ASN A 138 0.43 14.80 9.66
CA ASN A 138 0.80 16.22 9.81
C ASN A 138 2.22 16.42 10.36
N LYS A 139 2.86 15.39 10.92
CA LYS A 139 4.28 15.45 11.31
C LYS A 139 5.24 15.29 10.14
N VAL A 140 4.77 14.75 9.02
CA VAL A 140 5.59 14.39 7.86
C VAL A 140 5.20 15.14 6.58
N TYR A 141 3.97 15.65 6.51
CA TYR A 141 3.46 16.45 5.40
C TYR A 141 2.67 17.66 5.90
N GLU A 142 2.58 18.68 5.05
CA GLU A 142 1.80 19.89 5.31
C GLU A 142 0.30 19.57 5.53
N PRO A 143 -0.39 20.25 6.46
CA PRO A 143 -1.79 19.97 6.77
C PRO A 143 -2.74 20.05 5.56
N VAL A 144 -2.44 20.92 4.60
CA VAL A 144 -3.23 21.04 3.36
C VAL A 144 -3.13 19.74 2.56
N PHE A 145 -1.93 19.22 2.34
CA PHE A 145 -1.72 17.95 1.63
C PHE A 145 -2.43 16.79 2.35
N VAL A 146 -2.31 16.72 3.68
CA VAL A 146 -2.98 15.68 4.47
C VAL A 146 -4.49 15.74 4.29
N GLN A 147 -5.08 16.92 4.36
CA GLN A 147 -6.52 17.10 4.21
C GLN A 147 -6.99 16.77 2.79
N THR A 148 -6.36 17.36 1.77
CA THR A 148 -6.85 17.28 0.38
C THR A 148 -6.49 15.98 -0.31
N THR A 149 -5.29 15.45 -0.04
CA THR A 149 -4.72 14.32 -0.78
C THR A 149 -4.90 13.00 -0.04
N LEU A 150 -4.86 12.98 1.29
CA LEU A 150 -4.96 11.73 2.06
C LEU A 150 -6.38 11.48 2.58
N LEU A 151 -6.99 12.48 3.24
CA LEU A 151 -8.29 12.31 3.93
C LEU A 151 -9.49 12.46 2.99
N SER A 152 -9.52 13.52 2.19
CA SER A 152 -10.66 13.80 1.31
C SER A 152 -11.02 12.68 0.32
N PRO A 153 -10.10 11.85 -0.21
CA PRO A 153 -10.48 10.73 -1.07
C PRO A 153 -11.13 9.55 -0.34
N ILE A 154 -10.75 9.28 0.91
CA ILE A 154 -11.17 8.09 1.66
C ILE A 154 -12.37 8.32 2.60
N LEU A 155 -12.71 9.58 2.88
CA LEU A 155 -13.85 9.97 3.72
C LEU A 155 -15.12 10.32 2.91
N ARG A 156 -15.18 9.92 1.64
CA ARG A 156 -16.31 10.21 0.74
C ARG A 156 -17.50 9.29 0.95
#